data_AF-A0A413IL97-F1
#
_entry.id   AF-A0A413IL97-F1
#
_cell.length_a   1.000
_cell.length_b   1.000
_cell.length_c   1.000
_cell.angle_alpha   90.00
_cell.angle_beta   90.00
_cell.angle_gamma   90.00
#
_symmetry.space_group_name_H-M   'P 1'
#
loop_
_entity.id
_entity.type
_entity.pdbx_description
1 polymer ?
#
loop_
_entity_poly.entity_id
_entity_poly.type
_entity_poly.pdbx_seq_one_letter_code
_entity_poly.pdbx_strand_id
1 'polypeptide(L)'
;KEGVHFDTPPDLEEVSGNFELYSNIKEFHFPKLKTVGGSAMMSINNYDDETFPLLESVGGDMTFQTGYVSWNNFYGPDKILYPSLRIVGGVLDIRPRTPDPWSSDPSELNNTLTNLDFLSEVESIGGFRIENHEALVSYEGLKKAISTCPSSKWAVENNGYNPTYEQLTKEQQWTKPE
;
A
#
# COMPACT_ATOMS: atom_id res chain seq x y z
N LYS A 1 -32.39 -0.50 18.58
CA LYS A 1 -31.83 -0.69 17.22
C LYS A 1 -30.57 -1.52 17.41
N GLU A 2 -30.68 -2.83 17.20
CA GLU A 2 -29.53 -3.72 17.24
C GLU A 2 -28.63 -3.34 16.06
N GLY A 3 -27.41 -2.87 16.36
CA GLY A 3 -26.40 -2.68 15.34
C GLY A 3 -25.99 -4.05 14.85
N VAL A 4 -26.07 -4.29 13.54
CA VAL A 4 -25.49 -5.50 12.94
C VAL A 4 -23.98 -5.42 13.14
N HIS A 5 -23.48 -6.21 14.10
CA HIS A 5 -22.06 -6.37 14.31
C HIS A 5 -21.55 -7.31 13.20
N PHE A 6 -21.03 -6.74 12.12
CA PHE A 6 -20.27 -7.52 11.14
C PHE A 6 -18.94 -7.89 11.77
N ASP A 7 -18.88 -9.00 12.49
CA ASP A 7 -17.63 -9.53 13.02
C ASP A 7 -16.70 -9.91 11.86
N THR A 8 -15.42 -9.56 11.98
CA THR A 8 -14.41 -10.14 11.09
C THR A 8 -14.38 -11.65 11.31
N PRO A 9 -14.15 -12.46 10.27
CA PRO A 9 -13.87 -13.88 10.46
C PRO A 9 -12.46 -14.01 11.06
N PRO A 10 -12.31 -14.22 12.39
CA PRO A 10 -10.99 -14.15 13.03
C PRO A 10 -10.08 -15.32 12.62
N ASP A 11 -10.67 -16.38 12.09
CA ASP A 11 -10.03 -17.62 11.63
C ASP A 11 -9.80 -17.67 10.12
N LEU A 12 -10.04 -16.57 9.40
CA LEU A 12 -9.74 -16.52 7.96
C LEU A 12 -8.23 -16.57 7.74
N GLU A 13 -7.72 -17.69 7.23
CA GLU A 13 -6.29 -17.88 6.93
C GLU A 13 -5.93 -17.59 5.48
N GLU A 14 -6.83 -17.87 4.54
CA GLU A 14 -6.55 -17.80 3.10
C GLU A 14 -7.78 -17.31 2.33
N VAL A 15 -7.54 -16.55 1.27
CA VAL A 15 -8.56 -16.14 0.30
C VAL A 15 -8.07 -16.55 -1.07
N SER A 16 -8.71 -17.53 -1.72
CA SER A 16 -8.24 -18.03 -3.03
C SER A 16 -8.49 -17.04 -4.19
N GLY A 17 -9.42 -16.11 -4.01
CA GLY A 17 -9.80 -15.10 -5.00
C GLY A 17 -9.32 -13.70 -4.60
N ASN A 18 -10.08 -12.70 -5.02
CA ASN A 18 -9.81 -11.31 -4.64
C ASN A 18 -10.24 -11.03 -3.20
N PHE A 19 -9.54 -10.10 -2.56
CA PHE A 19 -9.88 -9.60 -1.24
C PHE A 19 -10.04 -8.07 -1.28
N GLU A 20 -11.20 -7.57 -0.92
CA GLU A 20 -11.49 -6.14 -0.94
C GLU A 20 -11.98 -5.71 0.44
N LEU A 21 -11.28 -4.74 1.03
CA LEU A 21 -11.64 -4.16 2.31
C LEU A 21 -11.70 -2.64 2.21
N TYR A 22 -12.89 -2.10 2.47
CA TYR A 22 -13.15 -0.67 2.53
C TYR A 22 -13.77 -0.29 3.88
N SER A 23 -13.10 0.57 4.64
CA SER A 23 -13.62 1.08 5.92
C SER A 23 -12.98 2.38 6.35
N ASN A 24 -13.79 3.40 6.60
CA ASN A 24 -13.34 4.67 7.19
C ASN A 24 -13.81 4.89 8.63
N ILE A 25 -14.53 3.93 9.22
CA ILE A 25 -15.20 4.09 10.53
C ILE A 25 -15.01 2.91 11.49
N LYS A 26 -14.65 1.73 10.98
CA LYS A 26 -14.57 0.51 11.78
C LYS A 26 -13.20 -0.15 11.61
N GLU A 27 -12.66 -0.63 12.72
CA GLU A 27 -11.49 -1.51 12.77
C GLU A 27 -11.88 -2.92 12.35
N PHE A 28 -11.07 -3.51 11.47
CA PHE A 28 -11.22 -4.88 11.02
C PHE A 28 -9.90 -5.60 11.22
N HIS A 29 -9.93 -6.71 11.97
CA HIS A 29 -8.77 -7.54 12.22
C HIS A 29 -8.86 -8.87 11.50
N PHE A 30 -7.81 -9.20 10.76
CA PHE A 30 -7.61 -10.48 10.10
C PHE A 30 -6.29 -11.10 10.61
N PRO A 31 -6.21 -11.43 11.92
CA PRO A 31 -4.96 -11.77 12.58
C PRO A 31 -4.32 -13.06 12.05
N LYS A 32 -5.09 -13.87 11.33
CA LYS A 32 -4.67 -15.16 10.78
C LYS A 32 -4.54 -15.18 9.26
N LEU A 33 -4.94 -14.13 8.54
CA LEU A 33 -4.90 -14.10 7.09
C LEU A 33 -3.44 -14.06 6.62
N LYS A 34 -3.03 -15.09 5.88
CA LYS A 34 -1.67 -15.26 5.36
C LYS A 34 -1.58 -14.99 3.87
N THR A 35 -2.59 -15.40 3.10
CA THR A 35 -2.52 -15.36 1.64
C THR A 35 -3.80 -14.85 0.99
N VAL A 36 -3.63 -14.06 -0.07
CA VAL A 36 -4.68 -13.72 -1.04
C VAL A 36 -4.21 -14.20 -2.40
N GLY A 37 -4.91 -15.16 -3.00
CA GLY A 37 -4.56 -15.75 -4.29
C GLY A 37 -4.80 -14.81 -5.47
N GLY A 38 -5.82 -13.95 -5.38
CA GLY A 38 -6.13 -12.92 -6.37
C GLY A 38 -5.54 -11.55 -6.02
N SER A 39 -6.20 -10.49 -6.46
CA SER A 39 -5.83 -9.11 -6.14
C SER A 39 -6.39 -8.67 -4.79
N ALA A 40 -5.70 -7.74 -4.14
CA ALA A 40 -6.12 -7.15 -2.87
C ALA A 40 -6.31 -5.63 -2.98
N MET A 41 -7.42 -5.11 -2.47
CA MET A 41 -7.69 -3.68 -2.30
C MET A 41 -7.86 -3.37 -0.83
N MET A 42 -6.95 -2.59 -0.26
CA MET A 42 -6.97 -2.20 1.15
C MET A 42 -7.19 -0.68 1.26
N SER A 43 -8.43 -0.29 1.54
CA SER A 43 -8.85 1.10 1.74
C SER A 43 -9.42 1.26 3.14
N ILE A 44 -8.52 1.33 4.12
CA ILE A 44 -8.90 1.50 5.53
C ILE A 44 -8.18 2.67 6.18
N ASN A 45 -8.85 3.33 7.11
CA ASN A 45 -8.26 4.41 7.91
C ASN A 45 -7.55 3.90 9.17
N ASN A 46 -8.00 2.79 9.75
CA ASN A 46 -7.49 2.34 11.03
C ASN A 46 -6.63 1.09 10.80
N TYR A 47 -5.31 1.26 10.78
CA TYR A 47 -4.34 0.17 10.83
C TYR A 47 -3.77 0.05 12.23
N ASP A 48 -3.67 -1.19 12.68
CA ASP A 48 -2.95 -1.59 13.87
C ASP A 48 -2.21 -2.91 13.63
N ASP A 49 -1.49 -3.35 14.66
CA ASP A 49 -0.69 -4.58 14.62
C ASP A 49 -1.55 -5.86 14.49
N GLU A 50 -2.89 -5.77 14.63
CA GLU A 50 -3.83 -6.90 14.54
C GLU A 50 -4.58 -6.96 13.19
N THR A 51 -4.48 -5.90 12.38
CA THR A 51 -5.19 -5.78 11.11
C THR A 51 -4.76 -6.86 10.11
N PHE A 52 -3.46 -6.94 9.77
CA PHE A 52 -2.89 -7.94 8.86
C PHE A 52 -1.48 -8.41 9.29
N PRO A 53 -1.29 -8.88 10.54
CA PRO A 53 0.04 -9.22 11.05
C PRO A 53 0.73 -10.34 10.27
N LEU A 54 -0.04 -11.26 9.67
CA LEU A 54 0.48 -12.47 9.03
C LEU A 54 0.34 -12.48 7.51
N LEU A 55 -0.20 -11.43 6.89
CA LEU A 55 -0.39 -11.40 5.44
C LEU A 55 0.98 -11.39 4.74
N GLU A 56 1.33 -12.51 4.12
CA GLU A 56 2.65 -12.79 3.57
C GLU A 56 2.69 -12.59 2.05
N SER A 57 1.60 -12.92 1.36
CA SER A 57 1.55 -12.85 -0.10
C SER A 57 0.19 -12.45 -0.67
N VAL A 58 0.25 -11.62 -1.72
CA VAL A 58 -0.86 -11.34 -2.64
C VAL A 58 -0.46 -11.83 -4.04
N GLY A 59 -1.26 -12.70 -4.65
CA GLY A 59 -0.95 -13.30 -5.95
C GLY A 59 -1.13 -12.33 -7.12
N GLY A 60 -2.12 -11.44 -7.04
CA GLY A 60 -2.42 -10.41 -8.02
C GLY A 60 -1.85 -9.04 -7.65
N ASP A 61 -2.55 -8.00 -8.11
CA ASP A 61 -2.24 -6.61 -7.77
C ASP A 61 -2.61 -6.34 -6.31
N MET A 62 -1.85 -5.48 -5.65
CA MET A 62 -2.15 -5.03 -4.29
C MET A 62 -2.23 -3.51 -4.29
N THR A 63 -3.41 -2.97 -3.97
CA THR A 63 -3.60 -1.52 -3.82
C THR A 63 -3.67 -1.13 -2.34
N PHE A 64 -2.83 -0.18 -1.96
CA PHE A 64 -2.90 0.55 -0.69
C PHE A 64 -3.43 1.94 -0.93
N GLN A 65 -4.54 2.26 -0.26
CA GLN A 65 -4.95 3.64 -0.15
C GLN A 65 -4.32 4.28 1.07
N THR A 66 -3.53 5.33 0.82
CA THR A 66 -2.97 6.18 1.87
C THR A 66 -3.98 7.28 2.22
N GLY A 67 -3.63 8.14 3.18
CA GLY A 67 -4.47 9.29 3.47
C GLY A 67 -4.41 10.37 2.39
N TYR A 68 -5.29 11.35 2.48
CA TYR A 68 -5.32 12.51 1.61
C TYR A 68 -5.57 13.79 2.40
N VAL A 69 -5.28 14.94 1.78
CA VAL A 69 -5.53 16.25 2.36
C VAL A 69 -6.80 16.85 1.77
N SER A 70 -7.70 17.29 2.63
CA SER A 70 -8.85 18.09 2.23
C SER A 70 -9.06 19.25 3.19
N TRP A 71 -9.26 20.46 2.67
CA TRP A 71 -9.44 21.68 3.46
C TRP A 71 -8.39 21.86 4.57
N ASN A 72 -7.11 21.59 4.26
CA ASN A 72 -5.97 21.63 5.18
C ASN A 72 -6.00 20.60 6.33
N ASN A 73 -6.87 19.59 6.26
CA ASN A 73 -6.89 18.47 7.20
C ASN A 73 -6.46 17.18 6.50
N PHE A 74 -5.68 16.37 7.19
CA PHE A 74 -5.32 15.03 6.73
C PHE A 74 -6.42 14.04 7.11
N TYR A 75 -6.81 13.20 6.16
CA TYR A 75 -7.79 12.13 6.32
C TYR A 75 -7.19 10.82 5.85
N GLY A 76 -6.97 9.90 6.78
CA GLY A 76 -6.46 8.58 6.45
C GLY A 76 -5.71 7.97 7.62
N PRO A 77 -4.94 6.91 7.36
CA PRO A 77 -4.26 6.20 8.41
C PRO A 77 -3.04 6.94 8.95
N ASP A 78 -2.87 6.90 10.27
CA ASP A 78 -1.67 7.40 10.95
C ASP A 78 -0.44 6.54 10.64
N LYS A 79 -0.64 5.26 10.34
CA LYS A 79 0.38 4.28 10.00
C LYS A 79 -0.14 3.29 8.97
N ILE A 80 0.75 2.74 8.16
CA ILE A 80 0.44 1.64 7.23
C ILE A 80 1.34 0.47 7.64
N LEU A 81 0.75 -0.70 7.88
CA LEU A 81 1.43 -1.84 8.50
C LEU A 81 1.12 -3.13 7.74
N TYR A 82 2.17 -3.76 7.19
CA TYR A 82 2.14 -5.08 6.59
C TYR A 82 3.43 -5.84 6.93
N PRO A 83 3.70 -6.10 8.22
CA PRO A 83 5.02 -6.52 8.70
C PRO A 83 5.48 -7.87 8.12
N SER A 84 4.54 -8.75 7.77
CA SER A 84 4.83 -10.07 7.20
C SER A 84 4.78 -10.10 5.67
N LEU A 85 4.41 -9.02 4.99
CA LEU A 85 4.29 -9.03 3.54
C LEU A 85 5.66 -9.23 2.89
N ARG A 86 5.75 -10.21 1.99
CA ARG A 86 6.97 -10.54 1.23
C ARG A 86 6.74 -10.46 -0.27
N ILE A 87 5.56 -10.85 -0.75
CA ILE A 87 5.31 -11.04 -2.19
C ILE A 87 4.03 -10.34 -2.63
N VAL A 88 4.14 -9.55 -3.70
CA VAL A 88 3.01 -9.10 -4.52
C VAL A 88 3.26 -9.56 -5.95
N GLY A 89 2.46 -10.51 -6.45
CA GLY A 89 2.67 -11.08 -7.78
C GLY A 89 2.40 -10.09 -8.92
N GLY A 90 1.51 -9.12 -8.68
CA GLY A 90 1.15 -8.06 -9.62
C GLY A 90 1.79 -6.70 -9.29
N VAL A 91 1.10 -5.63 -9.66
CA VAL A 91 1.49 -4.25 -9.34
C VAL A 91 1.21 -3.98 -7.87
N LEU A 92 2.23 -3.52 -7.15
CA LEU A 92 2.06 -2.85 -5.87
C LEU A 92 1.74 -1.38 -6.16
N ASP A 93 0.49 -0.99 -5.90
CA ASP A 93 -0.07 0.32 -6.23
C ASP A 93 -0.38 1.09 -4.94
N ILE A 94 0.28 2.22 -4.74
CA ILE A 94 0.15 3.07 -3.56
C ILE A 94 -0.41 4.41 -4.01
N ARG A 95 -1.61 4.74 -3.57
CA ARG A 95 -2.28 5.97 -4.02
C ARG A 95 -3.05 6.65 -2.88
N PRO A 96 -3.22 7.97 -2.89
CA PRO A 96 -4.07 8.64 -1.91
C PRO A 96 -5.51 8.14 -2.01
N ARG A 97 -6.19 8.04 -0.87
CA ARG A 97 -7.61 7.67 -0.82
C ARG A 97 -8.44 8.75 -1.53
N THR A 98 -9.24 8.32 -2.48
CA THR A 98 -10.27 9.15 -3.11
C THR A 98 -11.65 8.91 -2.50
N PRO A 99 -12.60 9.87 -2.67
CA PRO A 99 -14.01 9.63 -2.36
C PRO A 99 -14.56 8.37 -3.03
N ASP A 100 -14.11 8.08 -4.25
CA ASP A 100 -14.32 6.81 -4.96
C ASP A 100 -13.08 5.93 -4.83
N PRO A 101 -13.07 4.87 -4.00
CA PRO A 101 -11.89 4.02 -3.82
C PRO A 101 -11.48 3.24 -5.08
N TRP A 102 -12.34 3.18 -6.10
CA TRP A 102 -12.07 2.51 -7.36
C TRP A 102 -11.62 3.45 -8.47
N SER A 103 -11.44 4.74 -8.17
CA SER A 103 -10.89 5.68 -9.15
C SER A 103 -9.52 5.21 -9.65
N SER A 104 -9.40 5.12 -10.97
CA SER A 104 -8.14 4.80 -11.64
C SER A 104 -7.12 5.93 -11.60
N ASP A 105 -7.61 7.15 -11.37
CA ASP A 105 -6.84 8.39 -11.40
C ASP A 105 -7.26 9.30 -10.22
N PRO A 106 -6.68 9.09 -9.04
CA PRO A 106 -6.99 9.87 -7.85
C PRO A 106 -6.37 11.25 -7.92
N SER A 107 -7.17 12.32 -7.99
CA SER A 107 -6.68 13.71 -7.95
C SER A 107 -6.26 14.19 -6.55
N GLU A 108 -6.47 13.37 -5.52
CA GLU A 108 -6.21 13.71 -4.13
C GLU A 108 -4.71 13.61 -3.81
N LEU A 109 -4.23 14.44 -2.89
CA LEU A 109 -2.82 14.53 -2.52
C LEU A 109 -2.58 14.01 -1.11
N ASN A 110 -1.50 13.25 -0.92
CA ASN A 110 -0.96 12.91 0.38
C ASN A 110 0.30 13.76 0.65
N ASN A 111 0.34 14.50 1.76
CA ASN A 111 1.51 15.31 2.14
C ASN A 111 2.15 14.87 3.45
N THR A 112 1.89 13.65 3.91
CA THR A 112 2.38 13.13 5.20
C THR A 112 3.29 11.90 5.06
N LEU A 113 3.11 11.07 4.03
CA LEU A 113 3.95 9.90 3.79
C LEU A 113 5.31 10.35 3.23
N THR A 114 6.37 10.16 4.00
CA THR A 114 7.72 10.63 3.64
C THR A 114 8.67 9.54 3.14
N ASN A 115 8.35 8.28 3.44
CA ASN A 115 9.15 7.10 3.11
C ASN A 115 8.27 5.87 2.90
N LEU A 116 8.89 4.78 2.44
CA LEU A 116 8.25 3.48 2.20
C LEU A 116 8.78 2.39 3.13
N ASP A 117 9.26 2.72 4.33
CA ASP A 117 9.97 1.78 5.21
C ASP A 117 9.09 0.59 5.65
N PHE A 118 7.76 0.75 5.64
CA PHE A 118 6.80 -0.33 5.88
C PHE A 118 6.86 -1.44 4.81
N LEU A 119 7.53 -1.20 3.68
CA LEU A 119 7.80 -2.19 2.62
C LEU A 119 9.19 -2.84 2.73
N SER A 120 10.00 -2.50 3.74
CA SER A 120 11.40 -2.95 3.87
C SER A 120 11.59 -4.47 3.88
N GLU A 121 10.54 -5.23 4.13
CA GLU A 121 10.54 -6.69 4.08
C GLU A 121 9.96 -7.28 2.79
N VAL A 122 9.36 -6.47 1.90
CA VAL A 122 8.85 -6.95 0.61
C VAL A 122 10.02 -7.35 -0.29
N GLU A 123 10.01 -8.59 -0.76
CA GLU A 123 11.09 -9.22 -1.53
C GLU A 123 10.80 -9.27 -3.03
N SER A 124 9.51 -9.30 -3.41
CA SER A 124 9.12 -9.44 -4.81
C SER A 124 7.84 -8.65 -5.13
N ILE A 125 7.91 -7.84 -6.18
CA ILE A 125 6.77 -7.18 -6.82
C ILE A 125 6.78 -7.42 -8.33
N GLY A 126 5.59 -7.56 -8.93
CA GLY A 126 5.41 -7.69 -10.39
C GLY A 126 5.30 -6.35 -11.13
N GLY A 127 5.27 -5.25 -10.40
CA GLY A 127 5.25 -3.86 -10.88
C GLY A 127 5.10 -2.90 -9.70
N PHE A 128 5.32 -1.60 -9.94
CA PHE A 128 5.23 -0.59 -8.90
C PHE A 128 4.58 0.68 -9.42
N ARG A 129 3.57 1.17 -8.71
CA ARG A 129 2.94 2.46 -8.96
C ARG A 129 2.85 3.25 -7.66
N ILE A 130 3.32 4.49 -7.67
CA ILE A 130 3.01 5.47 -6.63
C ILE A 130 2.93 6.87 -7.20
N GLU A 131 1.85 7.56 -6.84
CA GLU A 131 1.61 8.91 -7.32
C GLU A 131 1.00 9.80 -6.24
N ASN A 132 1.13 11.11 -6.39
CA ASN A 132 0.44 12.11 -5.58
C ASN A 132 0.82 12.10 -4.08
N HIS A 133 2.07 11.74 -3.75
CA HIS A 133 2.64 11.82 -2.39
C HIS A 133 3.69 12.95 -2.29
N GLU A 134 3.26 14.19 -2.08
CA GLU A 134 4.10 15.40 -2.13
C GLU A 134 5.25 15.41 -1.10
N ALA A 135 5.08 14.70 0.02
CA ALA A 135 6.11 14.60 1.06
C ALA A 135 7.05 13.40 0.89
N LEU A 136 6.78 12.51 -0.06
CA LEU A 136 7.55 11.28 -0.24
C LEU A 136 8.93 11.59 -0.83
N VAL A 137 9.99 11.32 -0.06
CA VAL A 137 11.37 11.63 -0.43
C VAL A 137 12.31 10.42 -0.33
N SER A 138 11.83 9.27 0.14
CA SER A 138 12.64 8.05 0.32
C SER A 138 11.93 6.80 -0.20
N TYR A 139 12.64 6.03 -1.02
CA TYR A 139 12.23 4.73 -1.57
C TYR A 139 13.05 3.57 -0.97
N GLU A 140 13.80 3.82 0.11
CA GLU A 140 14.67 2.86 0.80
C GLU A 140 13.98 1.52 1.11
N GLY A 141 12.71 1.55 1.52
CA GLY A 141 11.92 0.34 1.77
C GLY A 141 11.75 -0.59 0.57
N LEU A 142 11.98 -0.15 -0.67
CA LEU A 142 11.87 -1.01 -1.86
C LEU A 142 13.16 -1.75 -2.23
N LYS A 143 14.27 -1.56 -1.49
CA LYS A 143 15.58 -2.11 -1.85
C LYS A 143 15.59 -3.61 -2.15
N LYS A 144 14.81 -4.41 -1.41
CA LYS A 144 14.71 -5.86 -1.62
C LYS A 144 13.88 -6.17 -2.89
N ALA A 145 12.69 -5.57 -2.99
CA ALA A 145 11.73 -5.83 -4.05
C ALA A 145 12.10 -5.29 -5.45
N ILE A 146 12.90 -4.22 -5.53
CA ILE A 146 13.13 -3.52 -6.82
C ILE A 146 13.66 -4.46 -7.92
N SER A 147 14.42 -5.48 -7.52
CA SER A 147 15.12 -6.37 -8.45
C SER A 147 14.18 -7.25 -9.27
N THR A 148 12.96 -7.50 -8.79
CA THR A 148 11.94 -8.28 -9.50
C THR A 148 11.00 -7.39 -10.31
N CYS A 149 10.98 -6.08 -10.04
CA CYS A 149 10.08 -5.14 -10.70
C CYS A 149 10.51 -4.91 -12.15
N PRO A 150 9.66 -5.19 -13.15
CA PRO A 150 9.98 -4.84 -14.53
C PRO A 150 10.05 -3.32 -14.69
N SER A 151 11.11 -2.79 -15.32
CA SER A 151 11.25 -1.35 -15.57
C SER A 151 10.10 -0.77 -16.39
N SER A 152 9.48 -1.58 -17.26
CA SER A 152 8.29 -1.21 -18.05
C SER A 152 7.01 -1.06 -17.22
N LYS A 153 7.03 -1.46 -15.94
CA LYS A 153 5.93 -1.36 -14.98
C LYS A 153 6.31 -0.50 -13.78
N TRP A 154 7.27 0.40 -13.95
CA TRP A 154 7.65 1.41 -12.98
C TRP A 154 6.91 2.71 -13.29
N ALA A 155 5.94 3.09 -12.45
CA ALA A 155 5.16 4.31 -12.59
C ALA A 155 5.29 5.14 -11.31
N VAL A 156 6.07 6.22 -11.38
CA VAL A 156 6.34 7.10 -10.24
C VAL A 156 6.22 8.54 -10.67
N GLU A 157 5.20 9.24 -10.20
CA GLU A 157 4.90 10.61 -10.63
C GLU A 157 4.24 11.46 -9.54
N ASN A 158 4.38 12.79 -9.64
CA ASN A 158 3.79 13.74 -8.70
C ASN A 158 4.07 13.47 -7.20
N ASN A 159 5.25 12.92 -6.89
CA ASN A 159 5.74 12.74 -5.52
C ASN A 159 6.80 13.79 -5.16
N GLY A 160 7.15 13.92 -3.87
CA GLY A 160 8.23 14.79 -3.41
C GLY A 160 9.60 14.46 -4.04
N TYR A 161 9.79 13.19 -4.40
CA TYR A 161 10.89 12.63 -5.17
C TYR A 161 10.35 11.59 -6.16
N ASN A 162 10.67 11.75 -7.45
CA ASN A 162 10.23 10.86 -8.53
C ASN A 162 11.44 10.21 -9.21
N PRO A 163 12.12 9.26 -8.54
CA PRO A 163 13.24 8.55 -9.14
C PRO A 163 12.79 7.75 -10.36
N THR A 164 13.64 7.76 -11.39
CA THR A 164 13.56 6.75 -12.44
C THR A 164 13.97 5.38 -11.88
N TYR A 165 13.52 4.30 -12.52
CA TYR A 165 13.95 2.94 -12.18
C TYR A 165 15.49 2.80 -12.21
N GLU A 166 16.17 3.48 -13.14
CA GLU A 166 17.63 3.43 -13.26
C GLU A 166 18.35 4.15 -12.12
N GLN A 167 17.82 5.27 -11.63
CA GLN A 167 18.37 5.97 -10.47
C GLN A 167 18.38 5.09 -9.22
N LEU A 168 17.32 4.33 -9.00
CA LEU A 168 17.28 3.39 -7.87
C LEU A 168 18.20 2.20 -8.07
N THR A 169 18.20 1.60 -9.26
CA THR A 169 18.87 0.31 -9.48
C THR A 169 20.35 0.42 -9.84
N LYS A 170 20.73 1.44 -10.62
CA LYS A 170 22.11 1.65 -11.08
C LYS A 170 22.85 2.66 -10.23
N GLU A 171 22.21 3.78 -9.92
CA GLU A 171 22.84 4.88 -9.18
C GLU A 171 22.67 4.75 -7.67
N GLN A 172 21.82 3.83 -7.21
CA GLN A 172 21.53 3.60 -5.79
C GLN A 172 21.03 4.88 -5.09
N GLN A 173 20.30 5.72 -5.84
CA GLN A 173 19.79 7.01 -5.38
C GLN A 173 18.41 6.84 -4.73
N TRP A 174 18.38 6.25 -3.54
CA TRP A 174 17.14 5.87 -2.84
C TRP A 174 16.39 7.03 -2.19
N THR A 175 17.08 8.14 -1.96
CA THR A 175 16.55 9.34 -1.32
C THR A 175 16.70 10.55 -2.23
N LYS A 176 15.80 11.52 -2.08
CA LYS A 176 15.89 12.81 -2.77
C LYS A 176 17.27 13.44 -2.50
N PRO A 177 18.04 13.81 -3.53
CA PRO A 177 19.28 14.56 -3.34
C PRO A 177 18.98 15.94 -2.75
N GLU A 178 19.96 16.44 -1.98
CA GLU A 178 20.00 17.83 -1.50
C GLU A 178 20.23 18.84 -2.62
#